data_AF-A0A0B6S3Y5-F1
#
_entry.id   AF-A0A0B6S3Y5-F1
#
_cell.length_a   1.000
_cell.length_b   1.000
_cell.length_c   1.000
_cell.angle_alpha   90.00
_cell.angle_beta   90.00
_cell.angle_gamma   90.00
#
_symmetry.space_group_name_H-M   'P 1'
#
loop_
_entity.id
_entity.type
_entity.pdbx_description
1 polymer ?
#
loop_
_entity_poly.entity_id
_entity_poly.type
_entity_poly.pdbx_seq_one_letter_code
_entity_poly.pdbx_strand_id
1 'polypeptide(L)' 'MQLASRFASRSPVPRSDSPLSDDQIRAVAPSIFADAPHESRSERYSFGEAPPL' A
#
# COMPACT_ATOMS: atom_id res chain seq x y z
N MET A 1 6.42 -0.68 -18.83
CA MET A 1 5.43 -0.61 -17.72
C MET A 1 4.85 0.79 -17.70
N GLN A 2 3.56 0.96 -17.97
CA GLN A 2 2.89 2.26 -17.93
C GLN A 2 2.17 2.36 -16.58
N LEU A 3 2.59 3.31 -15.74
CA LEU A 3 1.92 3.58 -14.48
C LEU A 3 0.56 4.22 -14.78
N ALA A 4 -0.51 3.71 -14.15
CA ALA A 4 -1.84 4.27 -14.35
C ALA A 4 -1.86 5.71 -13.81
N SER A 5 -1.99 6.69 -14.72
CA SER A 5 -2.09 8.11 -14.36
C SER A 5 -3.50 8.49 -13.89
N ARG A 6 -4.51 7.66 -14.20
CA ARG A 6 -5.91 7.90 -13.86
C ARG A 6 -6.57 6.61 -13.43
N PHE A 7 -7.22 6.64 -12.28
CA PHE A 7 -8.12 5.57 -11.85
C PHE A 7 -9.49 5.75 -12.51
N ALA A 8 -10.17 4.65 -12.84
CA ALA A 8 -11.52 4.68 -13.38
C ALA A 8 -12.47 5.45 -12.43
N SER A 9 -13.50 6.10 -12.98
CA SER A 9 -14.46 6.91 -12.21
C SER A 9 -15.16 6.15 -11.09
N ARG A 10 -15.25 4.81 -11.19
CA ARG A 10 -15.84 3.90 -10.20
C ARG A 10 -14.80 3.10 -9.41
N SER A 11 -13.53 3.50 -9.48
CA SER A 11 -12.49 2.82 -8.72
C SER A 11 -12.78 2.99 -7.22
N PRO A 12 -12.73 1.92 -6.41
CA PRO A 12 -13.14 1.94 -5.00
C PRO A 12 -12.12 2.66 -4.10
N VAL A 13 -11.39 3.64 -4.62
CA VAL A 13 -10.32 4.34 -3.90
C VAL A 13 -10.94 5.51 -3.12
N PRO A 14 -10.88 5.52 -1.78
CA PRO A 14 -11.34 6.63 -0.97
C PRO A 14 -10.54 7.89 -1.31
N ARG A 15 -11.26 9.02 -1.41
CA ARG A 15 -10.68 10.35 -1.53
C ARG A 15 -11.13 11.17 -0.33
N SER A 16 -10.18 11.81 0.33
CA SER A 16 -10.41 12.63 1.52
C SER A 16 -9.42 13.79 1.50
N ASP A 17 -9.88 14.98 1.94
CA ASP A 17 -9.01 16.14 2.17
C ASP A 17 -8.22 16.03 3.48
N SER A 18 -8.56 15.04 4.31
CA SER A 18 -7.85 14.68 5.53
C SER A 18 -7.19 13.30 5.41
N PRO A 19 -6.15 13.01 6.21
CA PRO A 19 -5.58 11.66 6.31
C PRO A 19 -6.66 10.60 6.58
N LEU A 20 -6.51 9.43 5.95
CA LEU A 20 -7.37 8.28 6.19
C LEU A 20 -7.02 7.62 7.53
N SER A 21 -8.02 7.06 8.22
CA SER A 21 -7.78 6.19 9.37
C SER A 21 -7.24 4.83 8.93
N ASP A 22 -6.54 4.13 9.82
CA ASP A 22 -6.03 2.78 9.53
C ASP A 22 -7.12 1.82 9.07
N ASP A 23 -8.32 1.92 9.64
CA ASP A 23 -9.46 1.09 9.24
C ASP A 23 -9.92 1.40 7.80
N GLN A 24 -9.91 2.68 7.41
CA GLN A 24 -10.23 3.09 6.03
C GLN A 24 -9.16 2.61 5.05
N ILE A 25 -7.89 2.64 5.44
CA ILE A 25 -6.79 2.14 4.61
C ILE A 25 -6.87 0.61 4.50
N ARG A 26 -7.13 -0.10 5.60
CA ARG A 26 -7.26 -1.56 5.64
C ARG A 26 -8.38 -2.07 4.74
N ALA A 27 -9.47 -1.32 4.60
CA ALA A 27 -10.58 -1.66 3.71
C ALA A 27 -10.19 -1.73 2.23
N VAL A 28 -9.21 -0.92 1.79
CA VAL A 28 -8.83 -0.82 0.36
C VAL A 28 -7.46 -1.38 0.03
N ALA A 29 -6.58 -1.49 1.01
CA ALA A 29 -5.23 -1.99 0.86
C ALA A 29 -4.84 -2.91 2.03
N PRO A 30 -5.56 -4.01 2.29
CA PRO A 30 -5.32 -4.86 3.46
C PRO A 30 -3.91 -5.44 3.50
N SER A 31 -3.31 -5.69 2.33
CA SER A 31 -1.98 -6.30 2.22
C SER A 31 -0.84 -5.45 2.78
N ILE A 32 -1.03 -4.15 3.02
CA ILE A 32 0.01 -3.30 3.62
C ILE A 32 0.17 -3.56 5.12
N PHE A 33 -0.87 -4.13 5.75
CA PHE A 33 -0.88 -4.51 7.17
C PHE A 33 -0.61 -6.00 7.37
N ALA A 34 -0.15 -6.70 6.32
CA ALA A 34 0.23 -8.09 6.44
C ALA A 34 1.47 -8.22 7.34
N ASP A 35 1.47 -9.24 8.20
CA ASP A 35 2.56 -9.51 9.14
C ASP A 35 3.87 -9.91 8.43
N ALA A 36 3.75 -10.57 7.28
CA ALA A 36 4.88 -10.98 6.46
C ALA A 36 4.94 -10.22 5.13
N PRO A 37 6.15 -9.91 4.61
CA PRO A 37 6.33 -9.38 3.28
C PRO A 37 5.69 -10.27 2.22
N HIS A 38 4.94 -9.67 1.29
CA HIS A 38 4.34 -10.44 0.22
C HIS A 38 5.42 -10.84 -0.80
N GLU A 39 5.67 -12.14 -0.96
CA GLU A 39 6.69 -12.72 -1.87
C GLU A 39 6.76 -12.04 -3.24
N SER A 40 5.61 -11.71 -3.85
CA SER A 40 5.50 -11.02 -5.15
C SER A 40 6.10 -9.60 -5.20
N ARG A 41 6.32 -8.98 -4.04
CA ARG A 41 6.81 -7.59 -3.86
C ARG A 41 8.12 -7.52 -3.08
N SER A 42 8.47 -8.55 -2.32
CA SER A 42 9.68 -8.61 -1.49
C SER A 42 10.96 -8.47 -2.30
N GLU A 43 11.04 -9.07 -3.50
CA GLU A 43 12.26 -9.02 -4.34
C GLU A 43 12.68 -7.59 -4.75
N ARG A 44 11.74 -6.63 -4.76
CA ARG A 44 11.99 -5.26 -5.27
C ARG A 44 11.97 -4.17 -4.21
N TYR A 45 11.42 -4.44 -3.02
CA TYR A 45 11.26 -3.45 -1.95
C TYR A 45 11.57 -4.04 -0.57
N SER A 46 12.66 -4.80 -0.46
CA SER A 46 13.26 -5.09 0.86
C SER A 46 13.71 -3.77 1.49
N PHE A 47 12.90 -3.21 2.37
CA PHE A 47 13.39 -2.22 3.32
C PHE A 47 14.30 -2.98 4.28
N GLY A 48 15.60 -2.87 4.02
CA GLY A 48 16.64 -3.57 4.74
C GLY A 48 16.52 -3.35 6.23
N GLU A 49 16.75 -4.43 6.96
CA GLU A 49 17.06 -4.48 8.38
C GLU A 49 17.87 -3.24 8.80
N ALA A 50 17.35 -2.48 9.77
CA ALA A 50 18.09 -1.37 10.35
C ALA A 50 19.36 -1.93 11.01
N PRO A 51 20.56 -1.38 10.72
CA PRO A 51 21.77 -1.85 11.37
C PRO A 51 21.65 -1.64 12.90
N PRO A 52 22.14 -2.59 13.73
CA PRO A 52 22.13 -2.42 15.18
C PRO A 52 23.01 -1.23 15.57
N LEU A 53 22.55 -0.48 16.58
CA LEU A 53 23.20 0.73 17.14
C LEU A 53 24.64 0.48 17.60
#